data_AF-M6FHY3-F1
#
_entry.id   AF-M6FHY3-F1
#
_cell.length_a   1.000
_cell.length_b   1.000
_cell.length_c   1.000
_cell.angle_alpha   90.00
_cell.angle_beta   90.00
_cell.angle_gamma   90.00
#
_symmetry.space_group_name_H-M   'P 1'
#
loop_
_entity.id
_entity.type
_entity.pdbx_description
1 polymer ?
#
loop_
_entity_poly.entity_id
_entity_poly.type
_entity_poly.pdbx_seq_one_letter_code
_entity_poly.pdbx_strand_id
1 'polypeptide(L)'
;MRINVKLVLSLLFVFIFLSSCSTKKEDKTASDLLLLLLSQDRVENYDRDVQIITHTIVSSSYVSYDTNYSDEDLNYYKDLVTAEIARYPRGYFIKARAEKIVFTRNLRLYGSYCGALSQPSENIIFLDVQDGIKARSETTPMDPNYFSAARLSKVIHHELTHSMDDVMGYWWNSKWQSLNPPSFQYGSYDYSSYNPRAYGPISPRLTPFWNPIDGFVSEYATSNFAEDRADVGAAIQGRQFSYLNEICAVDPIVAAKARLMIDEMKRFWPYPGAENTAWKRRFDEIQCN
;
A
#
# COMPACT_ATOMS: atom_id res chain seq x y z
N MET A 1 -16.40 -28.51 3.54
CA MET A 1 -17.08 -27.81 4.65
C MET A 1 -17.35 -28.81 5.79
N ARG A 2 -16.51 -28.82 6.84
CA ARG A 2 -16.81 -29.52 8.09
C ARG A 2 -17.05 -28.44 9.14
N ILE A 3 -18.31 -28.06 9.31
CA ILE A 3 -18.71 -27.27 10.47
C ILE A 3 -18.33 -28.10 11.69
N ASN A 4 -17.49 -27.57 12.57
CA ASN A 4 -17.06 -28.28 13.76
C ASN A 4 -18.24 -28.27 14.74
N VAL A 5 -19.13 -29.25 14.58
CA VAL A 5 -20.43 -29.37 15.28
C VAL A 5 -20.27 -29.26 16.80
N LYS A 6 -19.11 -29.66 17.33
CA LYS A 6 -18.75 -29.49 18.75
C LYS A 6 -18.62 -28.02 19.17
N LEU A 7 -18.05 -27.15 18.34
CA LEU A 7 -17.91 -25.72 18.66
C LEU A 7 -19.28 -25.02 18.66
N VAL A 8 -20.13 -25.36 17.69
CA VAL A 8 -21.49 -24.81 17.57
C VAL A 8 -22.37 -25.29 18.74
N LEU A 9 -22.31 -26.57 19.12
CA LEU A 9 -23.02 -27.08 20.29
C LEU A 9 -22.50 -26.46 21.60
N SER A 10 -21.19 -26.28 21.76
CA SER A 10 -20.62 -25.65 22.96
C SER A 10 -21.05 -24.19 23.09
N LEU A 11 -21.12 -23.44 21.99
CA LEU A 11 -21.61 -22.05 21.98
C LEU A 11 -23.11 -21.97 22.30
N LEU A 12 -23.93 -22.87 21.73
CA LEU A 12 -25.36 -22.97 22.05
C LEU A 12 -25.61 -23.33 23.52
N PHE A 13 -24.79 -24.20 24.11
CA PHE A 13 -24.89 -24.57 25.51
C PHE A 13 -24.58 -23.40 26.46
N VAL A 14 -23.57 -22.57 26.14
CA VAL A 14 -23.23 -21.38 26.94
C VAL A 14 -24.35 -20.34 26.89
N PHE A 15 -25.03 -20.17 25.76
CA PHE A 15 -26.18 -19.26 25.61
C PHE A 15 -27.41 -19.70 26.44
N ILE A 16 -27.66 -21.00 26.58
CA ILE A 16 -28.79 -21.52 27.37
C ILE A 16 -28.54 -21.34 28.89
N PHE A 17 -27.29 -21.46 29.34
CA PHE A 17 -26.95 -21.25 30.75
C PHE A 17 -26.92 -19.77 31.16
N LEU A 18 -26.58 -18.86 30.25
CA LEU A 18 -26.58 -17.41 30.53
C LEU A 18 -28.00 -16.80 30.55
N SER A 19 -28.95 -17.40 29.83
CA SER A 19 -30.33 -16.91 29.75
C SER A 19 -31.23 -17.34 30.92
N SER A 20 -30.82 -18.30 31.74
CA SER A 20 -31.57 -18.72 32.95
C SER A 20 -31.16 -17.99 34.24
N CYS A 21 -30.18 -17.09 34.20
CA CYS A 21 -29.74 -16.30 35.36
C CYS A 21 -29.59 -14.81 35.03
N SER A 22 -30.66 -14.10 34.70
CA SER A 22 -30.73 -12.66 34.98
C SER A 22 -32.15 -12.12 34.99
N THR A 23 -32.61 -11.79 36.19
CA THR A 23 -33.67 -10.82 36.43
C THR A 23 -33.14 -9.41 36.13
N LYS A 24 -33.72 -8.73 35.15
CA LYS A 24 -33.66 -7.26 34.92
C LYS A 24 -32.27 -6.61 35.11
N LYS A 25 -31.43 -6.72 34.09
CA LYS A 25 -30.47 -5.69 33.64
C LYS A 25 -30.11 -6.05 32.20
N GLU A 26 -30.24 -5.10 31.28
CA GLU A 26 -30.00 -5.28 29.84
C GLU A 26 -28.69 -6.03 29.57
N ASP A 27 -28.77 -7.03 28.69
CA ASP A 27 -27.72 -7.94 28.21
C ASP A 27 -26.63 -7.23 27.38
N LYS A 28 -26.02 -6.16 27.92
CA LYS A 28 -24.86 -5.50 27.29
C LYS A 28 -23.71 -6.48 27.07
N THR A 29 -23.45 -7.37 28.02
CA THR A 29 -22.36 -8.36 27.96
C THR A 29 -22.54 -9.40 26.84
N ALA A 30 -23.77 -9.84 26.55
CA ALA A 30 -24.01 -10.80 25.46
C ALA A 30 -23.94 -10.12 24.09
N SER A 31 -24.44 -8.88 23.98
CA SER A 31 -24.29 -8.04 22.79
C SER A 31 -22.83 -7.71 22.51
N ASP A 32 -22.06 -7.34 23.53
CA ASP A 32 -20.63 -7.03 23.44
C ASP A 32 -19.81 -8.26 23.04
N LEU A 33 -20.14 -9.45 23.56
CA LEU A 33 -19.51 -10.71 23.17
C LEU A 33 -19.82 -11.11 21.73
N LEU A 34 -21.07 -10.92 21.28
CA LEU A 34 -21.48 -11.16 19.90
C LEU A 34 -20.80 -10.17 18.94
N LEU A 35 -20.72 -8.89 19.33
CA LEU A 35 -19.93 -7.88 18.64
C LEU A 35 -18.46 -8.31 18.58
N LEU A 36 -17.85 -8.75 19.69
CA LEU A 36 -16.46 -9.22 19.70
C LEU A 36 -16.21 -10.41 18.75
N LEU A 37 -17.17 -11.34 18.69
CA LEU A 37 -17.11 -12.52 17.81
C LEU A 37 -17.31 -12.16 16.33
N LEU A 38 -18.16 -11.18 16.04
CA LEU A 38 -18.35 -10.60 14.70
C LEU A 38 -17.19 -9.67 14.30
N SER A 39 -16.48 -9.11 15.28
CA SER A 39 -15.32 -8.22 15.09
C SER A 39 -14.01 -8.97 14.88
N GLN A 40 -14.03 -10.30 14.82
CA GLN A 40 -12.80 -11.05 14.54
C GLN A 40 -12.33 -10.76 13.12
N ASP A 41 -11.13 -10.20 13.02
CA ASP A 41 -10.38 -10.02 11.79
C ASP A 41 -10.09 -11.42 11.21
N ARG A 42 -10.81 -11.77 10.14
CA ARG A 42 -10.75 -13.07 9.47
C ARG A 42 -10.60 -12.87 7.97
N VAL A 43 -9.91 -13.81 7.32
CA VAL A 43 -9.63 -13.72 5.88
C VAL A 43 -10.91 -13.67 5.03
N GLU A 44 -11.97 -14.36 5.46
CA GLU A 44 -13.25 -14.42 4.75
C GLU A 44 -13.95 -13.05 4.68
N ASN A 45 -13.65 -12.12 5.59
CA ASN A 45 -14.20 -10.76 5.57
C ASN A 45 -13.72 -9.97 4.34
N TYR A 46 -12.61 -10.41 3.74
CA TYR A 46 -11.91 -9.73 2.66
C TYR A 46 -11.97 -10.48 1.33
N ASP A 47 -12.63 -11.65 1.28
CA ASP A 47 -12.67 -12.51 0.10
C ASP A 47 -13.61 -11.95 -1.00
N ARG A 48 -13.16 -10.89 -1.65
CA ARG A 48 -13.83 -10.26 -2.79
C ARG A 48 -12.81 -9.59 -3.71
N ASP A 49 -13.22 -9.41 -4.95
CA ASP A 49 -12.41 -8.74 -5.96
C ASP A 49 -12.38 -7.23 -5.75
N VAL A 50 -11.25 -6.63 -6.10
CA VAL A 50 -11.10 -5.17 -6.19
C VAL A 50 -11.93 -4.69 -7.38
N GLN A 51 -12.76 -3.68 -7.17
CA GLN A 51 -13.55 -3.08 -8.24
C GLN A 51 -12.68 -2.11 -9.04
N ILE A 52 -12.66 -2.27 -10.36
CA ILE A 52 -12.02 -1.32 -11.27
C ILE A 52 -13.11 -0.46 -11.90
N ILE A 53 -13.08 0.84 -11.62
CA ILE A 53 -14.06 1.82 -12.10
C ILE A 53 -13.41 2.68 -13.18
N THR A 54 -14.08 2.74 -14.33
CA THR A 54 -13.65 3.48 -15.53
C THR A 54 -14.82 4.29 -16.08
N HIS A 55 -14.54 5.39 -16.78
CA HIS A 55 -15.53 6.27 -17.44
C HIS A 55 -16.70 6.72 -16.55
N THR A 56 -16.54 6.66 -15.23
CA THR A 56 -17.57 7.00 -14.25
C THR A 56 -16.94 7.85 -13.16
N ILE A 57 -17.54 9.01 -12.89
CA ILE A 57 -17.12 9.87 -11.77
C ILE A 57 -17.63 9.27 -10.47
N VAL A 58 -16.70 8.98 -9.57
CA VAL A 58 -16.94 8.68 -8.16
C VAL A 58 -16.67 9.95 -7.36
N SER A 59 -17.72 10.48 -6.72
CA SER A 59 -17.60 11.66 -5.85
C SER A 59 -16.73 11.34 -4.64
N SER A 60 -15.78 12.24 -4.35
CA SER A 60 -14.86 12.16 -3.22
C SER A 60 -14.53 13.58 -2.76
N SER A 61 -14.40 13.78 -1.45
CA SER A 61 -14.25 15.12 -0.89
C SER A 61 -12.95 15.77 -1.34
N TYR A 62 -13.03 16.98 -1.89
CA TYR A 62 -11.87 17.78 -2.38
C TYR A 62 -11.07 17.16 -3.53
N VAL A 63 -11.58 16.07 -4.11
CA VAL A 63 -10.99 15.40 -5.27
C VAL A 63 -11.75 15.81 -6.52
N SER A 64 -11.03 16.21 -7.56
CA SER A 64 -11.62 16.51 -8.88
C SER A 64 -10.79 15.90 -10.00
N TYR A 65 -11.49 15.44 -11.05
CA TYR A 65 -10.91 14.81 -12.23
C TYR A 65 -11.97 14.68 -13.32
N ASP A 66 -11.54 14.33 -14.53
CA ASP A 66 -12.41 13.87 -15.60
C ASP A 66 -12.11 12.40 -15.95
N THR A 67 -12.92 11.79 -16.82
CA THR A 67 -12.73 10.41 -17.26
C THR A 67 -12.62 10.30 -18.78
N ASN A 68 -12.17 11.39 -19.43
CA ASN A 68 -12.03 11.48 -20.88
C ASN A 68 -10.60 11.13 -21.32
N TYR A 69 -10.06 10.01 -20.81
CA TYR A 69 -8.83 9.40 -21.30
C TYR A 69 -9.09 8.55 -22.54
N SER A 70 -8.05 8.26 -23.31
CA SER A 70 -8.13 7.32 -24.43
C SER A 70 -8.30 5.88 -23.93
N ASP A 71 -9.06 5.06 -24.66
CA ASP A 71 -9.19 3.63 -24.35
C ASP A 71 -7.85 2.90 -24.45
N GLU A 72 -6.96 3.36 -25.33
CA GLU A 72 -5.62 2.80 -25.48
C GLU A 72 -4.78 2.98 -24.21
N ASP A 73 -4.73 4.20 -23.67
CA ASP A 73 -4.01 4.51 -22.44
C ASP A 73 -4.64 3.84 -21.22
N LEU A 74 -5.98 3.84 -21.16
CA LEU A 74 -6.73 3.17 -20.11
C LEU A 74 -6.41 1.68 -20.08
N ASN A 75 -6.55 0.98 -21.20
CA ASN A 75 -6.39 -0.47 -21.23
C ASN A 75 -4.96 -0.88 -20.85
N TYR A 76 -3.96 -0.13 -21.32
CA TYR A 76 -2.58 -0.36 -20.91
C TYR A 76 -2.38 -0.25 -19.38
N TYR A 77 -2.87 0.83 -18.77
CA TYR A 77 -2.67 1.02 -17.33
C TYR A 77 -3.55 0.05 -16.52
N LYS A 78 -4.77 -0.24 -16.98
CA LYS A 78 -5.69 -1.22 -16.38
C LYS A 78 -5.11 -2.63 -16.36
N ASP A 79 -4.47 -3.07 -17.44
CA ASP A 79 -3.81 -4.38 -17.52
C ASP A 79 -2.66 -4.47 -16.52
N LEU A 80 -1.85 -3.40 -16.41
CA LEU A 80 -0.80 -3.32 -15.41
C LEU A 80 -1.36 -3.39 -13.98
N VAL A 81 -2.37 -2.58 -13.66
CA VAL A 81 -3.00 -2.58 -12.33
C VAL A 81 -3.58 -3.94 -11.98
N THR A 82 -4.24 -4.60 -12.93
CA THR A 82 -4.80 -5.95 -12.75
C THR A 82 -3.69 -6.95 -12.43
N ALA A 83 -2.56 -6.88 -13.16
CA ALA A 83 -1.40 -7.70 -12.89
C ALA A 83 -0.78 -7.41 -11.51
N GLU A 84 -0.68 -6.13 -11.10
CA GLU A 84 -0.15 -5.76 -9.79
C GLU A 84 -1.05 -6.21 -8.63
N ILE A 85 -2.39 -6.13 -8.76
CA ILE A 85 -3.34 -6.65 -7.77
C ILE A 85 -3.15 -8.15 -7.58
N ALA A 86 -3.01 -8.90 -8.67
CA ALA A 86 -2.85 -10.37 -8.65
C ALA A 86 -1.55 -10.84 -7.96
N ARG A 87 -0.59 -9.95 -7.70
CA ARG A 87 0.64 -10.28 -6.97
C ARG A 87 0.42 -10.44 -5.48
N TYR A 88 -0.65 -9.88 -4.93
CA TYR A 88 -0.98 -9.90 -3.52
C TYR A 88 -1.89 -11.08 -3.15
N PRO A 89 -1.95 -11.47 -1.87
CA PRO A 89 -2.97 -12.38 -1.38
C PRO A 89 -4.37 -11.84 -1.69
N ARG A 90 -5.28 -12.74 -2.09
CA ARG A 90 -6.68 -12.35 -2.32
C ARG A 90 -7.26 -11.71 -1.06
N GLY A 91 -7.85 -10.53 -1.22
CA GLY A 91 -8.39 -9.74 -0.11
C GLY A 91 -7.41 -8.76 0.55
N TYR A 92 -6.11 -8.78 0.21
CA TYR A 92 -5.14 -7.84 0.78
C TYR A 92 -5.55 -6.38 0.53
N PHE A 93 -5.89 -6.05 -0.72
CA PHE A 93 -6.37 -4.70 -1.08
C PHE A 93 -7.66 -4.34 -0.35
N ILE A 94 -8.58 -5.30 -0.20
CA ILE A 94 -9.84 -5.09 0.52
C ILE A 94 -9.57 -4.78 1.99
N LYS A 95 -8.67 -5.53 2.64
CA LYS A 95 -8.24 -5.27 4.02
C LYS A 95 -7.59 -3.90 4.15
N ALA A 96 -6.85 -3.47 3.15
CA ALA A 96 -6.17 -2.17 3.12
C ALA A 96 -7.13 -1.01 2.81
N ARG A 97 -8.44 -1.24 2.69
CA ARG A 97 -9.41 -0.22 2.23
C ARG A 97 -9.08 0.32 0.83
N ALA A 98 -8.53 -0.53 -0.03
CA ALA A 98 -8.35 -0.27 -1.45
C ALA A 98 -9.37 -1.11 -2.26
N GLU A 99 -10.65 -1.03 -1.90
CA GLU A 99 -11.72 -1.84 -2.51
C GLU A 99 -12.04 -1.42 -3.94
N LYS A 100 -11.84 -0.14 -4.26
CA LYS A 100 -12.07 0.44 -5.57
C LYS A 100 -10.77 1.06 -6.09
N ILE A 101 -10.41 0.72 -7.32
CA ILE A 101 -9.46 1.49 -8.12
C ILE A 101 -10.25 2.32 -9.12
N VAL A 102 -10.13 3.64 -9.03
CA VAL A 102 -10.81 4.58 -9.94
C VAL A 102 -9.78 5.16 -10.88
N PHE A 103 -9.94 4.89 -12.18
CA PHE A 103 -9.11 5.50 -13.21
C PHE A 103 -9.64 6.89 -13.54
N THR A 104 -8.75 7.87 -13.47
CA THR A 104 -9.05 9.29 -13.62
C THR A 104 -8.20 9.92 -14.72
N ARG A 105 -8.51 11.14 -15.11
CA ARG A 105 -7.64 12.01 -15.89
C ARG A 105 -7.66 13.40 -15.27
N ASN A 106 -6.50 14.06 -15.24
CA ASN A 106 -6.31 15.35 -14.58
C ASN A 106 -6.69 15.32 -13.09
N LEU A 107 -6.29 14.26 -12.38
CA LEU A 107 -6.55 14.10 -10.95
C LEU A 107 -6.00 15.27 -10.14
N ARG A 108 -6.85 15.84 -9.29
CA ARG A 108 -6.51 16.94 -8.40
C ARG A 108 -7.05 16.73 -7.00
N LEU A 109 -6.22 17.03 -6.00
CA LEU A 109 -6.59 17.11 -4.60
C LEU A 109 -6.43 18.56 -4.14
N TYR A 110 -7.49 19.17 -3.58
CA TYR A 110 -7.53 20.60 -3.25
C TYR A 110 -7.08 21.49 -4.43
N GLY A 111 -7.41 21.08 -5.66
CA GLY A 111 -7.03 21.78 -6.89
C GLY A 111 -5.58 21.53 -7.37
N SER A 112 -4.72 20.91 -6.56
CA SER A 112 -3.34 20.56 -6.94
C SER A 112 -3.29 19.23 -7.66
N TYR A 113 -2.50 19.13 -8.74
CA TYR A 113 -2.36 17.90 -9.50
C TYR A 113 -1.71 16.78 -8.68
N CYS A 114 -2.24 15.55 -8.80
CA CYS A 114 -1.68 14.36 -8.19
C CYS A 114 -1.66 13.22 -9.22
N GLY A 115 -0.57 12.44 -9.28
CA GLY A 115 -0.47 11.29 -10.20
C GLY A 115 -1.27 10.07 -9.72
N ALA A 116 -1.55 10.00 -8.43
CA ALA A 116 -2.44 9.05 -7.79
C ALA A 116 -2.84 9.59 -6.41
N LEU A 117 -3.82 8.95 -5.77
CA LEU A 117 -4.26 9.32 -4.44
C LEU A 117 -4.96 8.14 -3.76
N SER A 118 -4.48 7.77 -2.57
CA SER A 118 -5.21 6.91 -1.65
C SER A 118 -6.25 7.71 -0.83
N GLN A 119 -7.49 7.22 -0.78
CA GLN A 119 -8.57 7.68 0.10
C GLN A 119 -9.14 6.49 0.89
N PRO A 120 -8.44 6.03 1.94
CA PRO A 120 -8.82 4.84 2.70
C PRO A 120 -10.18 4.99 3.39
N SER A 121 -10.55 6.20 3.82
CA SER A 121 -11.85 6.49 4.43
C SER A 121 -13.04 6.24 3.50
N GLU A 122 -12.82 6.23 2.19
CA GLU A 122 -13.83 6.00 1.15
C GLU A 122 -13.64 4.64 0.43
N ASN A 123 -12.64 3.87 0.87
CA ASN A 123 -12.17 2.62 0.29
C ASN A 123 -11.68 2.74 -1.18
N ILE A 124 -10.99 3.83 -1.53
CA ILE A 124 -10.62 4.14 -2.93
C ILE A 124 -9.11 4.39 -3.06
N ILE A 125 -8.52 3.91 -4.17
CA ILE A 125 -7.30 4.50 -4.75
C ILE A 125 -7.65 5.09 -6.12
N PHE A 126 -7.33 6.35 -6.33
CA PHE A 126 -7.41 7.04 -7.61
C PHE A 126 -6.08 6.92 -8.35
N LEU A 127 -6.12 6.60 -9.64
CA LEU A 127 -4.94 6.51 -10.50
C LEU A 127 -5.14 7.37 -11.75
N ASP A 128 -4.23 8.31 -11.97
CA ASP A 128 -4.29 9.24 -13.12
C ASP A 128 -3.76 8.57 -14.39
N VAL A 129 -4.64 8.44 -15.39
CA VAL A 129 -4.34 8.02 -16.75
C VAL A 129 -3.93 9.24 -17.55
N GLN A 130 -2.62 9.50 -17.60
CA GLN A 130 -2.09 10.62 -18.37
C GLN A 130 -2.20 10.36 -19.88
N ASP A 131 -2.53 11.38 -20.66
CA ASP A 131 -2.67 11.28 -22.12
C ASP A 131 -1.39 10.77 -22.76
N GLY A 132 -1.43 9.65 -23.51
CA GLY A 132 -0.28 9.04 -24.18
C GLY A 132 0.62 8.22 -23.26
N ILE A 133 0.14 7.79 -22.09
CA ILE A 133 0.89 6.96 -21.14
C ILE A 133 1.39 5.67 -21.78
N LYS A 134 0.60 5.01 -22.64
CA LYS A 134 1.01 3.75 -23.27
C LYS A 134 2.21 3.97 -24.19
N ALA A 135 2.09 4.88 -25.14
CA ALA A 135 3.15 5.18 -26.10
C ALA A 135 4.47 5.58 -25.39
N ARG A 136 4.38 6.41 -24.34
CA ARG A 136 5.55 6.79 -23.54
C ARG A 136 6.12 5.62 -22.74
N SER A 137 5.28 4.76 -22.18
CA SER A 137 5.74 3.57 -21.46
C SER A 137 6.47 2.58 -22.36
N GLU A 138 5.93 2.31 -23.55
CA GLU A 138 6.46 1.31 -24.48
C GLU A 138 7.83 1.73 -25.05
N THR A 139 8.05 3.04 -25.19
CA THR A 139 9.33 3.61 -25.62
C THR A 139 10.37 3.69 -24.51
N THR A 140 9.95 3.60 -23.24
CA THR A 140 10.81 3.72 -22.07
C THR A 140 10.45 2.73 -20.95
N PRO A 141 10.33 1.41 -21.22
CA PRO A 141 9.65 0.47 -20.33
C PRO A 141 10.33 0.26 -18.98
N MET A 142 11.62 0.58 -18.87
CA MET A 142 12.42 0.50 -17.65
C MET A 142 12.88 1.89 -17.14
N ASP A 143 12.48 2.99 -17.79
CA ASP A 143 12.91 4.33 -17.40
C ASP A 143 12.16 4.79 -16.13
N PRO A 144 12.87 5.13 -15.05
CA PRO A 144 12.26 5.54 -13.79
C PRO A 144 11.60 6.92 -13.77
N ASN A 145 12.05 7.79 -14.66
CA ASN A 145 11.73 9.22 -14.69
C ASN A 145 10.55 9.47 -15.63
N TYR A 146 10.37 8.58 -16.60
CA TYR A 146 9.26 8.60 -17.54
C TYR A 146 8.18 7.57 -17.16
N PHE A 147 7.07 7.59 -17.91
CA PHE A 147 5.84 6.86 -17.65
C PHE A 147 5.93 5.32 -17.69
N SER A 148 7.10 4.73 -17.46
CA SER A 148 7.34 3.30 -17.55
C SER A 148 6.42 2.44 -16.68
N ALA A 149 6.28 1.17 -17.05
CA ALA A 149 5.59 0.18 -16.23
C ALA A 149 6.20 0.07 -14.82
N ALA A 150 7.50 0.30 -14.68
CA ALA A 150 8.19 0.32 -13.40
C ALA A 150 7.73 1.50 -12.52
N ARG A 151 7.65 2.71 -13.07
CA ARG A 151 7.15 3.89 -12.37
C ARG A 151 5.67 3.76 -12.00
N LEU A 152 4.84 3.24 -12.91
CA LEU A 152 3.42 3.03 -12.64
C LEU A 152 3.20 1.94 -11.58
N SER A 153 3.98 0.86 -11.62
CA SER A 153 4.01 -0.14 -10.53
C SER A 153 4.38 0.51 -9.20
N LYS A 154 5.45 1.32 -9.15
CA LYS A 154 5.80 2.08 -7.93
C LYS A 154 4.58 2.80 -7.36
N VAL A 155 3.89 3.58 -8.19
CA VAL A 155 2.73 4.40 -7.76
C VAL A 155 1.63 3.53 -7.15
N ILE A 156 1.28 2.40 -7.77
CA ILE A 156 0.25 1.49 -7.24
C ILE A 156 0.61 1.00 -5.82
N HIS A 157 1.85 0.54 -5.63
CA HIS A 157 2.28 0.01 -4.33
C HIS A 157 2.50 1.10 -3.27
N HIS A 158 2.86 2.31 -3.71
CA HIS A 158 2.98 3.49 -2.86
C HIS A 158 1.61 3.84 -2.26
N GLU A 159 0.58 4.00 -3.09
CA GLU A 159 -0.78 4.30 -2.60
C GLU A 159 -1.37 3.17 -1.76
N LEU A 160 -1.10 1.91 -2.12
CA LEU A 160 -1.52 0.78 -1.31
C LEU A 160 -0.85 0.78 0.08
N THR A 161 0.38 1.29 0.19
CA THR A 161 1.08 1.40 1.47
C THR A 161 0.43 2.49 2.34
N HIS A 162 0.06 3.64 1.78
CA HIS A 162 -0.75 4.66 2.48
C HIS A 162 -2.05 4.06 3.02
N SER A 163 -2.75 3.29 2.18
CA SER A 163 -3.95 2.52 2.54
C SER A 163 -3.73 1.54 3.71
N MET A 164 -2.66 0.76 3.66
CA MET A 164 -2.29 -0.16 4.74
C MET A 164 -1.97 0.59 6.03
N ASP A 165 -1.20 1.67 5.94
CA ASP A 165 -0.79 2.49 7.09
C ASP A 165 -1.99 3.15 7.78
N ASP A 166 -3.01 3.60 7.02
CA ASP A 166 -4.28 4.09 7.57
C ASP A 166 -4.96 3.05 8.47
N VAL A 167 -5.11 1.82 7.94
CA VAL A 167 -5.76 0.72 8.66
C VAL A 167 -4.97 0.31 9.90
N MET A 168 -3.64 0.35 9.81
CA MET A 168 -2.74 0.03 10.92
C MET A 168 -2.58 1.17 11.93
N GLY A 169 -3.11 2.37 11.63
CA GLY A 169 -2.96 3.54 12.48
C GLY A 169 -1.53 4.10 12.51
N TYR A 170 -0.72 3.82 11.47
CA TYR A 170 0.66 4.28 11.36
C TYR A 170 0.75 5.70 10.80
N TRP A 171 0.13 6.64 11.50
CA TRP A 171 0.19 8.08 11.17
C TRP A 171 1.46 8.74 11.72
N TRP A 172 1.92 8.23 12.86
CA TRP A 172 3.12 8.66 13.58
C TRP A 172 3.68 7.44 14.32
N ASN A 173 4.66 6.76 13.71
CA ASN A 173 5.30 5.57 14.29
C ASN A 173 6.66 5.97 14.87
N SER A 174 6.75 6.01 16.21
CA SER A 174 7.99 6.39 16.92
C SER A 174 9.16 5.46 16.61
N LYS A 175 8.90 4.16 16.40
CA LYS A 175 9.92 3.18 16.01
C LYS A 175 10.49 3.53 14.64
N TRP A 176 9.63 3.83 13.66
CA TRP A 176 10.08 4.21 12.33
C TRP A 176 10.90 5.51 12.35
N GLN A 177 10.40 6.55 13.01
CA GLN A 177 11.10 7.84 13.08
C GLN A 177 12.43 7.73 13.82
N SER A 178 12.53 6.87 14.84
CA SER A 178 13.79 6.63 15.57
C SER A 178 14.89 6.00 14.71
N LEU A 179 14.57 5.47 13.53
CA LEU A 179 15.57 4.97 12.58
C LEU A 179 16.24 6.09 11.80
N ASN A 180 15.57 7.24 11.62
CA ASN A 180 16.14 8.35 10.85
C ASN A 180 17.41 8.88 11.52
N PRO A 181 18.36 9.43 10.74
CA PRO A 181 19.51 10.13 11.31
C PRO A 181 19.07 11.19 12.34
N PRO A 182 19.71 11.31 13.52
CA PRO A 182 19.24 12.18 14.59
C PRO A 182 19.10 13.67 14.21
N SER A 183 19.88 14.12 13.21
CA SER A 183 19.84 15.49 12.71
C SER A 183 18.85 15.69 11.55
N PHE A 184 18.20 14.64 11.07
CA PHE A 184 17.29 14.72 9.94
C PHE A 184 15.91 15.24 10.39
N GLN A 185 15.33 16.13 9.59
CA GLN A 185 13.95 16.56 9.72
C GLN A 185 13.24 16.41 8.37
N TYR A 186 12.04 15.83 8.39
CA TYR A 186 11.24 15.76 7.18
C TYR A 186 11.00 17.15 6.55
N GLY A 187 11.09 17.21 5.23
CA GLY A 187 10.96 18.45 4.46
C GLY A 187 12.22 19.33 4.45
N SER A 188 13.30 18.93 5.13
CA SER A 188 14.55 19.70 5.16
C SER A 188 15.49 19.42 3.98
N TYR A 189 15.18 18.44 3.13
CA TYR A 189 16.01 18.10 1.98
C TYR A 189 15.92 19.20 0.90
N ASP A 190 17.06 19.70 0.47
CA ASP A 190 17.15 20.72 -0.59
C ASP A 190 17.25 20.06 -1.97
N TYR A 191 16.12 20.04 -2.67
CA TYR A 191 15.99 19.50 -4.04
C TYR A 191 16.76 20.31 -5.09
N SER A 192 17.19 21.53 -4.78
CA SER A 192 17.95 22.38 -5.71
C SER A 192 19.46 22.19 -5.58
N SER A 193 19.91 21.61 -4.48
CA SER A 193 21.32 21.38 -4.22
C SER A 193 21.84 20.15 -4.96
N TYR A 194 23.04 20.29 -5.50
CA TYR A 194 23.74 19.17 -6.10
C TYR A 194 24.04 18.08 -5.07
N ASN A 195 23.62 16.85 -5.36
CA ASN A 195 23.86 15.68 -4.52
C ASN A 195 24.95 14.77 -5.13
N PRO A 196 26.12 14.61 -4.49
CA PRO A 196 27.19 13.76 -5.00
C PRO A 196 26.79 12.28 -5.20
N ARG A 197 25.81 11.76 -4.44
CA ARG A 197 25.31 10.38 -4.62
C ARG A 197 24.66 10.16 -5.98
N ALA A 198 24.26 11.22 -6.69
CA ALA A 198 23.65 11.11 -8.02
C ALA A 198 24.60 10.56 -9.10
N TYR A 199 25.93 10.64 -8.88
CA TYR A 199 26.95 9.98 -9.71
C TYR A 199 27.45 8.66 -9.13
N GLY A 200 26.81 8.17 -8.06
CA GLY A 200 27.09 6.88 -7.48
C GLY A 200 26.62 5.72 -8.37
N PRO A 201 26.72 4.47 -7.86
CA PRO A 201 26.33 3.27 -8.61
C PRO A 201 24.84 3.27 -8.99
N ILE A 202 24.00 3.90 -8.17
CA ILE A 202 22.56 4.04 -8.41
C ILE A 202 22.26 5.49 -8.75
N SER A 203 22.17 5.80 -10.04
CA SER A 203 21.87 7.16 -10.50
C SER A 203 20.36 7.44 -10.46
N PRO A 204 19.92 8.68 -10.15
CA PRO A 204 18.51 9.09 -10.31
C PRO A 204 17.99 8.95 -11.74
N ARG A 205 18.88 8.78 -12.74
CA ARG A 205 18.50 8.46 -14.12
C ARG A 205 17.98 7.03 -14.30
N LEU A 206 18.31 6.12 -13.37
CA LEU A 206 18.00 4.67 -13.46
C LEU A 206 16.81 4.25 -12.59
N THR A 207 16.61 4.95 -11.46
CA THR A 207 15.55 4.63 -10.50
C THR A 207 15.15 5.85 -9.68
N PRO A 208 13.85 6.02 -9.30
CA PRO A 208 13.52 7.00 -8.27
C PRO A 208 14.06 6.57 -6.90
N PHE A 209 14.38 5.29 -6.74
CA PHE A 209 14.98 4.72 -5.54
C PHE A 209 16.50 4.71 -5.65
N TRP A 210 17.14 5.87 -5.45
CA TRP A 210 18.58 6.03 -5.66
C TRP A 210 19.36 6.42 -4.39
N ASN A 211 18.71 6.43 -3.23
CA ASN A 211 19.30 6.74 -1.92
C ASN A 211 20.04 8.10 -1.87
N PRO A 212 19.31 9.23 -1.92
CA PRO A 212 19.92 10.56 -1.93
C PRO A 212 20.69 10.88 -0.65
N ILE A 213 20.21 10.42 0.49
CA ILE A 213 20.81 10.64 1.81
C ILE A 213 20.55 9.41 2.68
N ASP A 214 21.32 9.29 3.76
CA ASP A 214 21.22 8.16 4.68
C ASP A 214 19.81 7.99 5.23
N GLY A 215 19.32 6.75 5.18
CA GLY A 215 18.01 6.36 5.67
C GLY A 215 16.85 6.57 4.72
N PHE A 216 17.05 7.06 3.50
CA PHE A 216 15.95 7.33 2.56
C PHE A 216 16.16 6.62 1.22
N VAL A 217 15.12 5.97 0.71
CA VAL A 217 15.19 5.27 -0.58
C VAL A 217 15.13 6.23 -1.76
N SER A 218 14.45 7.36 -1.64
CA SER A 218 14.23 8.36 -2.70
C SER A 218 14.28 9.78 -2.14
N GLU A 219 14.31 10.79 -3.01
CA GLU A 219 14.16 12.19 -2.57
C GLU A 219 12.77 12.44 -2.01
N TYR A 220 11.74 11.87 -2.64
CA TYR A 220 10.36 12.05 -2.22
C TYR A 220 10.10 11.51 -0.81
N ALA A 221 10.76 10.41 -0.43
CA ALA A 221 10.73 9.85 0.92
C ALA A 221 11.23 10.83 2.00
N THR A 222 12.00 11.86 1.64
CA THR A 222 12.47 12.88 2.60
C THR A 222 11.41 13.94 2.94
N SER A 223 10.32 14.00 2.17
CA SER A 223 9.32 15.08 2.26
C SER A 223 8.50 15.03 3.54
N ASN A 224 7.99 13.85 3.89
CA ASN A 224 7.24 13.62 5.13
C ASN A 224 7.26 12.14 5.52
N PHE A 225 6.81 11.88 6.75
CA PHE A 225 6.78 10.55 7.34
C PHE A 225 5.95 9.53 6.55
N ALA A 226 4.81 9.94 5.99
CA ALA A 226 3.95 9.05 5.22
C ALA A 226 4.63 8.66 3.88
N GLU A 227 5.23 9.62 3.17
CA GLU A 227 5.92 9.31 1.91
C GLU A 227 7.15 8.43 2.09
N ASP A 228 7.88 8.59 3.19
CA ASP A 228 9.00 7.73 3.53
C ASP A 228 8.58 6.26 3.62
N ARG A 229 7.51 6.00 4.36
CA ARG A 229 6.94 4.67 4.50
C ARG A 229 6.40 4.15 3.18
N ALA A 230 5.64 4.97 2.46
CA ALA A 230 5.04 4.58 1.20
C ALA A 230 6.08 4.27 0.11
N ASP A 231 7.16 5.04 0.01
CA ASP A 231 8.24 4.75 -0.93
C ASP A 231 9.06 3.51 -0.55
N VAL A 232 9.26 3.23 0.75
CA VAL A 232 9.87 1.95 1.17
C VAL A 232 8.95 0.77 0.83
N GLY A 233 7.65 0.87 1.10
CA GLY A 233 6.67 -0.16 0.73
C GLY A 233 6.61 -0.40 -0.78
N ALA A 234 6.66 0.68 -1.56
CA ALA A 234 6.72 0.63 -3.01
C ALA A 234 8.03 0.05 -3.54
N ALA A 235 9.17 0.35 -2.90
CA ALA A 235 10.46 -0.23 -3.27
C ALA A 235 10.49 -1.75 -3.01
N ILE A 236 9.84 -2.22 -1.93
CA ILE A 236 9.71 -3.66 -1.66
C ILE A 236 8.86 -4.32 -2.74
N GLN A 237 7.60 -3.92 -2.88
CA GLN A 237 6.64 -4.65 -3.71
C GLN A 237 6.71 -4.31 -5.20
N GLY A 238 7.28 -3.16 -5.55
CA GLY A 238 7.40 -2.70 -6.92
C GLY A 238 8.31 -3.53 -7.81
N ARG A 239 8.32 -3.15 -9.09
CA ARG A 239 9.19 -3.76 -10.11
C ARG A 239 10.66 -3.35 -10.00
N GLN A 240 10.97 -2.31 -9.22
CA GLN A 240 12.33 -1.75 -9.04
C GLN A 240 13.02 -2.24 -7.75
N PHE A 241 12.55 -3.34 -7.16
CA PHE A 241 13.04 -3.87 -5.89
C PHE A 241 14.52 -4.23 -5.86
N SER A 242 15.14 -4.53 -7.00
CA SER A 242 16.58 -4.81 -7.06
C SER A 242 17.42 -3.63 -6.58
N TYR A 243 17.00 -2.40 -6.88
CA TYR A 243 17.68 -1.21 -6.39
C TYR A 243 17.56 -1.07 -4.87
N LEU A 244 16.48 -1.53 -4.25
CA LEU A 244 16.37 -1.56 -2.79
C LEU A 244 17.45 -2.47 -2.18
N ASN A 245 17.74 -3.62 -2.79
CA ASN A 245 18.81 -4.50 -2.34
C ASN A 245 20.19 -3.83 -2.42
N GLU A 246 20.46 -3.14 -3.53
CA GLU A 246 21.70 -2.38 -3.71
C GLU A 246 21.84 -1.26 -2.68
N ILE A 247 20.74 -0.54 -2.38
CA ILE A 247 20.72 0.49 -1.33
C ILE A 247 20.96 -0.14 0.05
N CYS A 248 20.25 -1.20 0.39
CA CYS A 248 20.39 -1.87 1.69
C CYS A 248 21.81 -2.40 1.95
N ALA A 249 22.56 -2.74 0.90
CA ALA A 249 23.94 -3.19 1.03
C ALA A 249 24.89 -2.09 1.52
N VAL A 250 24.52 -0.81 1.36
CA VAL A 250 25.37 0.34 1.71
C VAL A 250 24.74 1.28 2.76
N ASP A 251 23.43 1.23 2.94
CA ASP A 251 22.68 2.05 3.88
C ASP A 251 21.94 1.18 4.92
N PRO A 252 22.53 0.98 6.12
CA PRO A 252 21.93 0.14 7.15
C PRO A 252 20.64 0.71 7.74
N ILE A 253 20.39 2.02 7.61
CA ILE A 253 19.15 2.65 8.07
C ILE A 253 18.01 2.27 7.14
N VAL A 254 18.23 2.35 5.82
CA VAL A 254 17.26 1.86 4.83
C VAL A 254 17.01 0.36 5.03
N ALA A 255 18.05 -0.42 5.29
CA ALA A 255 17.88 -1.85 5.58
C ALA A 255 17.02 -2.11 6.82
N ALA A 256 17.18 -1.33 7.89
CA ALA A 256 16.34 -1.41 9.08
C ALA A 256 14.87 -1.04 8.78
N LYS A 257 14.63 0.02 7.99
CA LYS A 257 13.29 0.43 7.57
C LYS A 257 12.61 -0.64 6.69
N ALA A 258 13.32 -1.21 5.73
CA ALA A 258 12.81 -2.26 4.87
C ALA A 258 12.38 -3.49 5.68
N ARG A 259 13.20 -3.94 6.64
CA ARG A 259 12.84 -5.03 7.56
C ARG A 259 11.60 -4.71 8.39
N LEU A 260 11.54 -3.50 8.95
CA LEU A 260 10.39 -3.06 9.73
C LEU A 260 9.11 -3.06 8.89
N MET A 261 9.15 -2.54 7.68
CA MET A 261 8.03 -2.53 6.74
C MET A 261 7.59 -3.95 6.37
N ILE A 262 8.52 -4.86 6.09
CA ILE A 262 8.22 -6.27 5.81
C ILE A 262 7.52 -6.93 7.01
N ASP A 263 7.99 -6.70 8.23
CA ASP A 263 7.36 -7.22 9.44
C ASP A 263 5.96 -6.61 9.67
N GLU A 264 5.76 -5.34 9.30
CA GLU A 264 4.46 -4.68 9.33
C GLU A 264 3.49 -5.27 8.30
N MET A 265 3.93 -5.48 7.05
CA MET A 265 3.14 -6.15 6.02
C MET A 265 2.76 -7.59 6.42
N LYS A 266 3.68 -8.35 7.03
CA LYS A 266 3.39 -9.70 7.55
C LYS A 266 2.36 -9.68 8.68
N ARG A 267 2.46 -8.71 9.60
CA ARG A 267 1.47 -8.52 10.68
C ARG A 267 0.12 -8.07 10.15
N PHE A 268 0.12 -7.25 9.11
CA PHE A 268 -1.10 -6.77 8.44
C PHE A 268 -1.84 -7.92 7.76
N TRP A 269 -1.12 -8.84 7.11
CA TRP A 269 -1.70 -10.04 6.50
C TRP A 269 -1.18 -11.33 7.15
N PRO A 270 -1.70 -11.71 8.34
CA PRO A 270 -1.22 -12.87 9.10
C PRO A 270 -1.83 -14.20 8.61
N TYR A 271 -2.65 -14.16 7.55
CA TYR A 271 -3.44 -15.30 7.11
C TYR A 271 -2.60 -16.32 6.32
N PRO A 272 -2.83 -17.62 6.52
CA PRO A 272 -2.21 -18.66 5.71
C PRO A 272 -2.73 -18.59 4.26
N GLY A 273 -2.00 -19.19 3.32
CA GLY A 273 -2.38 -19.25 1.90
C GLY A 273 -1.70 -18.19 1.03
N ALA A 274 -0.92 -17.27 1.63
CA ALA A 274 -0.15 -16.27 0.92
C ALA A 274 1.19 -16.80 0.38
N GLU A 275 1.58 -18.03 0.69
CA GLU A 275 2.94 -18.57 0.50
C GLU A 275 3.38 -18.57 -0.96
N ASN A 276 2.45 -18.79 -1.90
CA ASN A 276 2.73 -18.84 -3.33
C ASN A 276 2.55 -17.48 -4.04
N THR A 277 2.19 -16.43 -3.31
CA THR A 277 1.99 -15.09 -3.89
C THR A 277 3.32 -14.42 -4.21
N ALA A 278 3.34 -13.53 -5.19
CA ALA A 278 4.53 -12.72 -5.46
C ALA A 278 4.84 -11.78 -4.28
N TRP A 279 3.81 -11.31 -3.57
CA TRP A 279 3.94 -10.53 -2.34
C TRP A 279 4.80 -11.22 -1.29
N LYS A 280 4.55 -12.51 -1.05
CA LYS A 280 5.33 -13.29 -0.07
C LYS A 280 6.73 -13.58 -0.58
N ARG A 281 6.86 -14.04 -1.83
CA ARG A 281 8.18 -14.30 -2.47
C ARG A 281 9.08 -13.07 -2.42
N ARG A 282 8.51 -11.88 -2.62
CA ARG A 282 9.27 -10.64 -2.60
C ARG A 282 10.02 -10.44 -1.28
N PHE A 283 9.45 -10.82 -0.14
CA PHE A 283 10.13 -10.69 1.15
C PHE A 283 11.40 -11.54 1.28
N ASP A 284 11.46 -12.65 0.55
CA ASP A 284 12.62 -13.54 0.56
C ASP A 284 13.68 -13.09 -0.47
N GLU A 285 13.27 -12.30 -1.47
CA GLU A 285 14.16 -11.69 -2.47
C GLU A 285 14.80 -10.37 -1.98
N ILE A 286 14.24 -9.74 -0.95
CA ILE A 286 14.82 -8.54 -0.33
C ILE A 286 16.02 -8.93 0.56
N GLN A 287 17.19 -8.41 0.23
CA GLN A 287 18.48 -8.72 0.87
C GLN A 287 18.94 -7.59 1.82
N CYS A 288 18.04 -7.13 2.69
CA CYS A 288 18.31 -6.06 3.66
C CYS A 288 18.67 -6.63 5.04
N ASN A 289 19.81 -7.32 5.15
CA ASN A 289 20.26 -7.99 6.39
C ASN A 289 20.89 -7.03 7.40
#